data_AF-A0A7K8G2E1-F1
#
_entry.id   AF-A0A7K8G2E1-F1
#
_cell.length_a   1.000
_cell.length_b   1.000
_cell.length_c   1.000
_cell.angle_alpha   90.00
_cell.angle_beta   90.00
_cell.angle_gamma   90.00
#
_symmetry.space_group_name_H-M   'P 1'
#
loop_
_entity.id
_entity.type
_entity.pdbx_description
1 polymer ?
#
loop_
_entity_poly.entity_id
_entity_poly.type
_entity_poly.pdbx_seq_one_letter_code
_entity_poly.pdbx_strand_id
1 'polypeptide(L)'
;REMEEKVTLLNGPNKRPRSSTMNEAPIAVVTSRTSEVYVWGGGKSTPQKLDAIKSGCSARQVCAGNTHFAVVTVEKELYTWVNMQGGTKLHGQLGHGDRASYRQPKHVEKLQGKAIRQVSCGDDFTVCITDEGQVYAFGSDYYGCIGVDKAYGSEVLEPMQLDFFLTNAVEQVSCGDNHVAVLTRNREVYTWGCGEYGR
;
A
#
# COMPACT_ATOMS: atom_id res chain seq x y z
N ARG A 1 -2.14 19.34 17.59
CA ARG A 1 -3.01 20.38 16.98
C ARG A 1 -3.07 20.27 15.46
N GLU A 2 -2.01 20.60 14.69
CA GLU A 2 -2.09 20.55 13.20
C GLU A 2 -2.36 19.14 12.64
N MET A 3 -1.73 18.10 13.20
CA MET A 3 -1.94 16.71 12.77
C MET A 3 -3.39 16.25 13.02
N GLU A 4 -3.95 16.59 14.17
CA GLU A 4 -5.33 16.26 14.55
C GLU A 4 -6.33 16.98 13.64
N GLU A 5 -6.08 18.25 13.30
CA GLU A 5 -6.88 19.01 12.35
C GLU A 5 -6.87 18.35 10.96
N LYS A 6 -5.70 17.90 10.47
CA LYS A 6 -5.58 17.20 9.18
C LYS A 6 -6.30 15.85 9.17
N VAL A 7 -6.13 15.03 10.21
CA VAL A 7 -6.86 13.75 10.34
C VAL A 7 -8.37 13.98 10.42
N THR A 8 -8.80 15.00 11.15
CA THR A 8 -10.22 15.38 11.23
C THR A 8 -10.78 15.75 9.86
N LEU A 9 -10.02 16.48 9.03
CA LEU A 9 -10.43 16.84 7.67
C LEU A 9 -10.56 15.61 6.75
N LEU A 10 -9.64 14.64 6.86
CA LEU A 10 -9.70 13.39 6.08
C LEU A 10 -10.94 12.57 6.44
N ASN A 11 -11.39 12.62 7.69
CA ASN A 11 -12.56 11.88 8.18
C ASN A 11 -13.91 12.60 7.94
N GLY A 12 -13.93 13.72 7.21
CA GLY A 12 -15.15 14.47 6.90
C GLY A 12 -16.13 13.74 5.96
N PRO A 13 -17.44 14.11 5.98
CA PRO A 13 -18.54 13.35 5.35
C PRO A 13 -18.59 13.34 3.81
N ASN A 14 -17.60 13.87 3.11
CA ASN A 14 -17.62 13.97 1.65
C ASN A 14 -17.16 12.66 0.99
N LYS A 15 -18.05 11.66 0.91
CA LYS A 15 -17.82 10.42 0.15
C LYS A 15 -18.58 10.43 -1.17
N ARG A 16 -17.94 9.97 -2.25
CA ARG A 16 -18.60 9.63 -3.51
C ARG A 16 -19.21 8.22 -3.36
N PRO A 17 -20.27 7.85 -4.11
CA PRO A 17 -20.86 6.50 -4.04
C PRO A 17 -20.13 5.47 -4.91
N ARG A 18 -19.78 4.30 -4.33
CA ARG A 18 -19.08 3.19 -5.02
C ARG A 18 -20.03 1.99 -5.17
N SER A 19 -20.03 1.38 -6.36
CA SER A 19 -20.68 0.08 -6.63
C SER A 19 -19.73 -1.05 -6.20
N SER A 20 -20.22 -2.02 -5.41
CA SER A 20 -19.43 -3.17 -4.95
C SER A 20 -20.02 -4.48 -5.47
N THR A 21 -19.17 -5.36 -5.98
CA THR A 21 -19.33 -6.82 -5.95
C THR A 21 -17.97 -7.47 -6.22
N MET A 22 -17.60 -8.47 -5.42
CA MET A 22 -17.25 -9.83 -5.84
C MET A 22 -16.66 -10.61 -4.66
N ASN A 23 -17.08 -11.87 -4.55
CA ASN A 23 -16.75 -12.81 -3.48
C ASN A 23 -15.79 -13.85 -4.08
N GLU A 24 -14.49 -13.58 -4.08
CA GLU A 24 -13.46 -14.49 -4.60
C GLU A 24 -12.40 -14.84 -3.54
N ALA A 25 -11.84 -16.04 -3.64
CA ALA A 25 -10.91 -16.58 -2.66
C ALA A 25 -9.61 -15.75 -2.61
N PRO A 26 -9.10 -15.41 -1.41
CA PRO A 26 -7.93 -14.57 -1.24
C PRO A 26 -6.67 -15.23 -1.83
N ILE A 27 -5.79 -14.41 -2.43
CA ILE A 27 -4.48 -14.87 -2.89
C ILE A 27 -3.47 -14.61 -1.77
N ALA A 28 -2.77 -15.68 -1.36
CA ALA A 28 -1.77 -15.61 -0.32
C ALA A 28 -0.35 -15.45 -0.92
N VAL A 29 0.47 -14.68 -0.22
CA VAL A 29 1.88 -14.47 -0.53
C VAL A 29 2.70 -14.67 0.74
N VAL A 30 3.78 -15.45 0.67
CA VAL A 30 4.67 -15.71 1.82
C VAL A 30 6.14 -15.67 1.42
N THR A 31 6.98 -15.32 2.40
CA THR A 31 8.44 -15.46 2.30
C THR A 31 8.91 -16.73 3.02
N SER A 32 9.95 -17.39 2.49
CA SER A 32 10.63 -18.51 3.16
C SER A 32 11.81 -18.03 4.01
N ARG A 33 12.44 -18.94 4.78
CA ARG A 33 13.72 -18.67 5.46
C ARG A 33 14.86 -18.31 4.50
N THR A 34 14.72 -18.64 3.22
CA THR A 34 15.67 -18.30 2.15
C THR A 34 15.25 -17.02 1.39
N SER A 35 14.29 -16.26 1.93
CA SER A 35 13.77 -15.01 1.35
C SER A 35 13.14 -15.17 -0.04
N GLU A 36 12.74 -16.39 -0.38
CA GLU A 36 12.00 -16.69 -1.61
C GLU A 36 10.54 -16.34 -1.43
N VAL A 37 9.92 -15.79 -2.48
CA VAL A 37 8.49 -15.45 -2.48
C VAL A 37 7.69 -16.54 -3.19
N TYR A 38 6.62 -16.99 -2.56
CA TYR A 38 5.66 -17.92 -3.14
C TYR A 38 4.26 -17.30 -3.18
N VAL A 39 3.52 -17.55 -4.27
CA VAL A 39 2.16 -17.03 -4.49
C VAL A 39 1.22 -18.18 -4.87
N TRP A 40 0.01 -18.21 -4.31
CA TRP A 40 -1.06 -19.15 -4.66
C TRP A 40 -2.46 -18.60 -4.35
N GLY A 41 -3.49 -19.14 -5.00
CA GLY A 41 -4.83 -18.54 -5.10
C GLY A 41 -5.18 -18.21 -6.56
N GLY A 42 -6.38 -17.68 -6.82
CA GLY A 42 -6.78 -17.26 -8.17
C GLY A 42 -6.73 -18.37 -9.23
N GLY A 43 -7.17 -19.58 -8.87
CA GLY A 43 -7.15 -20.76 -9.74
C GLY A 43 -5.90 -21.65 -9.62
N LYS A 44 -4.87 -21.23 -8.86
CA LYS A 44 -3.70 -22.07 -8.54
C LYS A 44 -3.86 -22.71 -7.16
N SER A 45 -3.78 -24.03 -7.10
CA SER A 45 -3.94 -24.83 -5.88
C SER A 45 -2.65 -25.07 -5.10
N THR A 46 -1.48 -24.84 -5.72
CA THR A 46 -0.17 -25.07 -5.10
C THR A 46 0.69 -23.80 -5.11
N PRO A 47 1.49 -23.54 -4.05
CA PRO A 47 2.48 -22.46 -4.01
C PRO A 47 3.40 -22.49 -5.23
N GLN A 48 3.45 -21.39 -5.97
CA GLN A 48 4.38 -21.20 -7.08
C GLN A 48 5.46 -20.20 -6.68
N LYS A 49 6.73 -20.59 -6.87
CA LYS A 49 7.86 -19.71 -6.59
C LYS A 49 7.89 -18.55 -7.59
N LEU A 50 8.04 -17.33 -7.07
CA LEU A 50 8.17 -16.12 -7.89
C LEU A 50 9.65 -15.87 -8.21
N ASP A 51 10.07 -16.32 -9.39
CA ASP A 51 11.47 -16.26 -9.81
C ASP A 51 11.96 -14.86 -10.20
N ALA A 52 11.07 -13.87 -10.31
CA ALA A 52 11.43 -12.49 -10.64
C ALA A 52 12.19 -11.78 -9.50
N ILE A 53 12.05 -12.28 -8.27
CA ILE A 53 12.78 -11.82 -7.10
C ILE A 53 14.01 -12.74 -6.94
N LYS A 54 15.00 -12.58 -7.83
CA LYS A 54 16.28 -13.31 -7.82
C LYS A 54 17.45 -12.33 -7.91
N SER A 55 18.62 -12.77 -7.43
CA SER A 55 19.91 -12.06 -7.44
C SER A 55 19.89 -10.67 -6.75
N GLY A 56 20.22 -10.64 -5.46
CA GLY A 56 20.46 -9.40 -4.71
C GLY A 56 19.22 -8.61 -4.28
N CYS A 57 18.03 -9.22 -4.39
CA CYS A 57 16.75 -8.64 -3.96
C CYS A 57 16.02 -9.66 -3.07
N SER A 58 16.49 -9.90 -1.85
CA SER A 58 15.87 -10.91 -0.97
C SER A 58 14.59 -10.36 -0.34
N ALA A 59 13.45 -11.03 -0.44
CA ALA A 59 12.21 -10.52 0.16
C ALA A 59 12.26 -10.56 1.69
N ARG A 60 11.97 -9.44 2.34
CA ARG A 60 11.92 -9.29 3.80
C ARG A 60 10.48 -9.21 4.32
N GLN A 61 9.61 -8.53 3.59
CA GLN A 61 8.19 -8.44 3.90
C GLN A 61 7.39 -8.55 2.59
N VAL A 62 6.31 -9.31 2.62
CA VAL A 62 5.29 -9.37 1.55
C VAL A 62 4.00 -8.74 2.06
N CYS A 63 3.25 -8.10 1.17
CA CYS A 63 1.90 -7.64 1.43
C CYS A 63 1.03 -7.96 0.23
N ALA A 64 -0.22 -8.34 0.50
CA ALA A 64 -1.24 -8.59 -0.51
C ALA A 64 -2.40 -7.66 -0.22
N GLY A 65 -2.63 -6.71 -1.13
CA GLY A 65 -3.90 -6.02 -1.22
C GLY A 65 -4.90 -6.84 -2.03
N ASN A 66 -6.10 -6.32 -2.22
CA ASN A 66 -7.10 -7.00 -3.03
C ASN A 66 -6.65 -7.08 -4.51
N THR A 67 -6.13 -5.97 -5.04
CA THR A 67 -5.82 -5.81 -6.46
C THR A 67 -4.33 -5.91 -6.82
N HIS A 68 -3.45 -5.96 -5.83
CA HIS A 68 -2.01 -5.88 -6.05
C HIS A 68 -1.20 -6.55 -4.93
N PHE A 69 0.07 -6.81 -5.22
CA PHE A 69 1.05 -7.29 -4.27
C PHE A 69 2.16 -6.27 -4.11
N ALA A 70 2.77 -6.29 -2.93
CA ALA A 70 3.97 -5.53 -2.63
C ALA A 70 5.00 -6.40 -1.92
N VAL A 71 6.27 -6.14 -2.19
CA VAL A 71 7.40 -6.73 -1.46
C VAL A 71 8.36 -5.63 -1.07
N VAL A 72 8.78 -5.65 0.19
CA VAL A 72 9.96 -4.93 0.64
C VAL A 72 11.12 -5.91 0.75
N THR A 73 12.25 -5.56 0.17
CA THR A 73 13.45 -6.41 0.19
C THR A 73 14.31 -6.18 1.44
N VAL A 74 15.34 -6.99 1.61
CA VAL A 74 16.38 -6.84 2.64
C VAL A 74 17.17 -5.55 2.39
N GLU A 75 17.38 -5.21 1.12
CA GLU A 75 18.02 -3.99 0.63
C GLU A 75 17.16 -2.74 0.82
N LYS A 76 15.94 -2.90 1.37
CA LYS A 76 14.99 -1.83 1.69
C LYS A 76 14.35 -1.16 0.46
N GLU A 77 14.32 -1.86 -0.66
CA GLU A 77 13.63 -1.41 -1.88
C GLU A 77 12.19 -1.94 -1.91
N LEU A 78 11.28 -1.20 -2.58
CA LEU A 78 9.88 -1.58 -2.75
C LEU A 78 9.59 -2.04 -4.18
N TYR A 79 8.98 -3.22 -4.29
CA TYR A 79 8.49 -3.77 -5.55
C TYR A 79 6.99 -3.98 -5.47
N THR A 80 6.28 -3.64 -6.53
CA THR A 80 4.81 -3.79 -6.63
C THR A 80 4.44 -4.44 -7.97
N TRP A 81 3.34 -5.18 -7.98
CA TRP A 81 2.80 -5.79 -9.19
C TRP A 81 1.32 -6.13 -9.01
N VAL A 82 0.59 -6.34 -10.10
CA VAL A 82 -0.84 -6.66 -10.02
C VAL A 82 -1.08 -8.04 -9.45
N ASN A 83 -2.18 -8.16 -8.72
CA ASN A 83 -2.80 -9.45 -8.49
C ASN A 83 -3.45 -9.92 -9.80
N MET A 84 -3.33 -11.20 -10.15
CA MET A 84 -3.75 -11.74 -11.46
C MET A 84 -5.28 -11.82 -11.66
N GLN A 85 -6.08 -11.15 -10.84
CA GLN A 85 -7.54 -11.17 -10.92
C GLN A 85 -8.07 -10.08 -11.86
N GLY A 86 -8.31 -10.47 -13.11
CA GLY A 86 -9.22 -9.79 -14.04
C GLY A 86 -8.80 -8.40 -14.49
N GLY A 87 -9.57 -7.82 -15.41
CA GLY A 87 -9.38 -6.47 -15.97
C GLY A 87 -9.69 -5.34 -14.99
N THR A 88 -9.33 -5.50 -13.72
CA THR A 88 -9.55 -4.52 -12.66
C THR A 88 -8.82 -3.23 -13.02
N LYS A 89 -9.56 -2.13 -13.03
CA LYS A 89 -9.01 -0.82 -13.34
C LYS A 89 -8.04 -0.42 -12.23
N LEU A 90 -6.80 -0.12 -12.60
CA LEU A 90 -5.80 0.37 -11.67
C LEU A 90 -5.94 1.88 -11.47
N HIS A 91 -5.78 2.29 -10.21
CA HIS A 91 -5.91 3.66 -9.71
C HIS A 91 -4.56 4.23 -9.26
N GLY A 92 -3.45 3.60 -9.69
CA GLY A 92 -2.09 4.01 -9.33
C GLY A 92 -1.50 3.27 -8.12
N GLN A 93 -2.17 2.24 -7.60
CA GLN A 93 -1.75 1.47 -6.41
C GLN A 93 -0.39 0.77 -6.55
N LEU A 94 0.19 0.75 -7.74
CA LEU A 94 1.53 0.22 -8.00
C LEU A 94 2.63 1.30 -7.89
N GLY A 95 2.29 2.59 -7.99
CA GLY A 95 3.25 3.69 -7.76
C GLY A 95 4.23 3.95 -8.91
N HIS A 96 3.96 3.47 -10.12
CA HIS A 96 4.86 3.61 -11.27
C HIS A 96 4.57 4.83 -12.16
N GLY A 97 3.72 5.76 -11.72
CA GLY A 97 3.34 6.96 -12.48
C GLY A 97 2.30 6.71 -13.58
N ASP A 98 1.73 5.51 -13.66
CA ASP A 98 0.75 5.11 -14.65
C ASP A 98 -0.37 4.23 -14.05
N ARG A 99 -1.28 3.75 -14.92
CA ARG A 99 -2.34 2.80 -14.58
C ARG A 99 -2.14 1.44 -15.27
N ALA A 100 -0.89 1.10 -15.60
CA ALA A 100 -0.55 -0.10 -16.34
C ALA A 100 -0.46 -1.33 -15.43
N SER A 101 -0.81 -2.49 -15.97
CA SER A 101 -0.73 -3.76 -15.25
C SER A 101 0.64 -4.41 -15.41
N TYR A 102 1.40 -4.47 -14.32
CA TYR A 102 2.69 -5.16 -14.26
C TYR A 102 2.50 -6.56 -13.66
N ARG A 103 2.68 -7.62 -14.45
CA ARG A 103 2.46 -9.02 -13.99
C ARG A 103 3.63 -9.62 -13.23
N GLN A 104 4.74 -8.90 -13.17
CA GLN A 104 5.94 -9.28 -12.44
C GLN A 104 6.32 -8.13 -11.50
N PRO A 105 6.95 -8.42 -10.35
CA PRO A 105 7.51 -7.41 -9.46
C PRO A 105 8.29 -6.36 -10.23
N LYS A 106 7.85 -5.11 -10.13
CA LYS A 106 8.53 -3.97 -10.72
C LYS A 106 8.98 -3.04 -9.61
N HIS A 107 10.20 -2.54 -9.72
CA HIS A 107 10.77 -1.61 -8.77
C HIS A 107 10.00 -0.27 -8.79
N VAL A 108 9.68 0.27 -7.61
CA VAL A 108 9.04 1.58 -7.47
C VAL A 108 10.12 2.67 -7.49
N GLU A 109 10.60 3.01 -8.69
CA GLU A 109 11.75 3.91 -8.91
C GLU A 109 11.67 5.24 -8.16
N LYS A 110 10.46 5.79 -7.94
CA LYS A 110 10.29 7.06 -7.22
C LYS A 110 10.75 7.00 -5.75
N LEU A 111 10.85 5.79 -5.18
CA LEU A 111 11.32 5.56 -3.82
C LEU A 111 12.80 5.14 -3.76
N GLN A 112 13.52 5.13 -4.88
CA GLN A 112 14.93 4.76 -4.88
C GLN A 112 15.73 5.62 -3.89
N GLY A 113 16.53 4.95 -3.05
CA GLY A 113 17.31 5.61 -2.00
C GLY A 113 16.51 5.95 -0.73
N LYS A 114 15.22 5.62 -0.68
CA LYS A 114 14.44 5.63 0.57
C LYS A 114 14.45 4.23 1.16
N ALA A 115 15.07 4.06 2.33
CA ALA A 115 15.13 2.78 3.00
C ALA A 115 13.74 2.35 3.51
N ILE A 116 12.97 1.63 2.69
CA ILE A 116 11.63 1.16 3.02
C ILE A 116 11.70 0.06 4.08
N ARG A 117 11.03 0.31 5.21
CA ARG A 117 11.00 -0.62 6.35
C ARG A 117 9.72 -1.43 6.40
N GLN A 118 8.59 -0.86 6.02
CA GLN A 118 7.33 -1.56 6.05
C GLN A 118 6.42 -1.09 4.92
N VAL A 119 5.64 -2.02 4.36
CA VAL A 119 4.56 -1.75 3.42
C VAL A 119 3.25 -2.36 3.92
N SER A 120 2.14 -1.71 3.60
CA SER A 120 0.77 -2.19 3.82
C SER A 120 -0.10 -1.80 2.62
N CYS A 121 -0.88 -2.76 2.13
CA CYS A 121 -1.74 -2.63 0.95
C CYS A 121 -3.20 -2.59 1.40
N GLY A 122 -3.96 -1.63 0.88
CA GLY A 122 -5.43 -1.62 0.94
C GLY A 122 -6.05 -2.25 -0.31
N ASP A 123 -7.29 -1.89 -0.61
CA ASP A 123 -8.03 -2.40 -1.78
C ASP A 123 -7.39 -1.89 -3.09
N ASP A 124 -7.27 -0.57 -3.22
CA ASP A 124 -6.73 0.13 -4.40
C ASP A 124 -5.66 1.18 -4.05
N PHE A 125 -4.95 1.00 -2.94
CA PHE A 125 -3.87 1.89 -2.52
C PHE A 125 -2.78 1.15 -1.73
N THR A 126 -1.62 1.79 -1.65
CA THR A 126 -0.44 1.31 -0.92
C THR A 126 0.07 2.41 0.00
N VAL A 127 0.44 2.02 1.22
CA VAL A 127 1.17 2.89 2.16
C VAL A 127 2.45 2.18 2.59
N CYS A 128 3.58 2.89 2.55
CA CYS A 128 4.85 2.39 3.04
C CYS A 128 5.54 3.41 3.94
N ILE A 129 6.40 2.91 4.82
CA ILE A 129 7.17 3.75 5.75
C ILE A 129 8.66 3.43 5.68
N THR A 130 9.49 4.45 5.79
CA THR A 130 10.95 4.33 5.78
C THR A 130 11.51 3.96 7.17
N ASP A 131 12.79 3.63 7.25
CA ASP A 131 13.50 3.45 8.54
C ASP A 131 13.50 4.74 9.38
N GLU A 132 13.43 5.90 8.73
CA GLU A 132 13.31 7.22 9.36
C GLU A 132 11.88 7.51 9.86
N GLY A 133 10.90 6.68 9.47
CA GLY A 133 9.49 6.85 9.81
C GLY A 133 8.76 7.88 8.96
N GLN A 134 9.30 8.22 7.79
CA GLN A 134 8.57 8.97 6.75
C GLN A 134 7.51 8.05 6.15
N VAL A 135 6.33 8.60 5.88
CA VAL A 135 5.22 7.87 5.27
C VAL A 135 5.07 8.27 3.81
N TYR A 136 4.92 7.30 2.93
CA TYR A 136 4.59 7.49 1.54
C TYR A 136 3.32 6.72 1.20
N ALA A 137 2.43 7.32 0.43
CA ALA A 137 1.19 6.70 -0.01
C ALA A 137 0.92 6.96 -1.49
N PHE A 138 0.26 6.01 -2.17
CA PHE A 138 -0.11 6.08 -3.58
C PHE A 138 -1.28 5.14 -3.91
N GLY A 139 -2.00 5.44 -4.97
CA GLY A 139 -3.22 4.75 -5.39
C GLY A 139 -4.48 5.61 -5.28
N SER A 140 -5.61 4.96 -5.07
CA SER A 140 -6.93 5.59 -4.96
C SER A 140 -7.06 6.42 -3.69
N ASP A 141 -7.40 7.70 -3.83
CA ASP A 141 -7.73 8.61 -2.72
C ASP A 141 -9.25 8.81 -2.56
N TYR A 142 -10.04 7.88 -3.10
CA TYR A 142 -11.50 7.99 -3.12
C TYR A 142 -12.14 8.20 -1.73
N TYR A 143 -11.60 7.52 -0.72
CA TYR A 143 -12.02 7.65 0.68
C TYR A 143 -11.07 8.53 1.50
N GLY A 144 -10.14 9.25 0.87
CA GLY A 144 -9.09 10.00 1.56
C GLY A 144 -7.95 9.13 2.11
N CYS A 145 -7.83 7.87 1.67
CA CYS A 145 -6.85 6.91 2.20
C CYS A 145 -5.39 7.31 1.96
N ILE A 146 -5.09 8.09 0.92
CA ILE A 146 -3.73 8.56 0.66
C ILE A 146 -3.39 9.68 1.65
N GLY A 147 -4.37 10.48 2.06
CA GLY A 147 -4.18 11.54 3.04
C GLY A 147 -3.58 12.82 2.44
N VAL A 148 -3.85 13.08 1.16
CA VAL A 148 -3.35 14.25 0.42
C VAL A 148 -4.43 15.33 0.28
N ASP A 149 -4.02 16.53 -0.08
CA ASP A 149 -4.97 17.59 -0.42
C ASP A 149 -5.81 17.18 -1.63
N LYS A 150 -7.10 17.57 -1.64
CA LYS A 150 -8.04 17.31 -2.74
C LYS A 150 -7.58 17.92 -4.07
N ALA A 151 -6.63 18.85 -4.05
CA ALA A 151 -5.97 19.37 -5.24
C ALA A 151 -5.32 18.28 -6.13
N TYR A 152 -4.91 17.14 -5.56
CA TYR A 152 -4.27 16.04 -6.29
C TYR A 152 -5.26 15.11 -7.02
N GLY A 153 -6.56 15.40 -6.96
CA GLY A 153 -7.60 14.58 -7.59
C GLY A 153 -7.95 13.35 -6.75
N SER A 154 -8.52 12.32 -7.37
CA SER A 154 -8.95 11.10 -6.68
C SER A 154 -7.93 9.96 -6.73
N GLU A 155 -6.76 10.18 -7.33
CA GLU A 155 -5.76 9.14 -7.58
C GLU A 155 -4.36 9.73 -7.56
N VAL A 156 -3.43 9.06 -6.88
CA VAL A 156 -2.03 9.43 -6.76
C VAL A 156 -1.18 8.34 -7.40
N LEU A 157 -0.62 8.61 -8.59
CA LEU A 157 0.01 7.59 -9.43
C LEU A 157 1.47 7.27 -9.05
N GLU A 158 2.11 8.16 -8.28
CA GLU A 158 3.48 8.00 -7.78
C GLU A 158 3.47 8.15 -6.25
N PRO A 159 4.39 7.48 -5.53
CA PRO A 159 4.56 7.64 -4.09
C PRO A 159 4.67 9.11 -3.67
N MET A 160 3.74 9.54 -2.83
CA MET A 160 3.71 10.89 -2.26
C MET A 160 4.01 10.83 -0.77
N GLN A 161 4.93 11.69 -0.32
CA GLN A 161 5.25 11.80 1.10
C GLN A 161 4.11 12.50 1.86
N LEU A 162 3.73 11.96 3.01
CA LEU A 162 2.75 12.59 3.89
C LEU A 162 3.46 13.49 4.90
N ASP A 163 3.44 14.78 4.63
CA ASP A 163 4.22 15.77 5.38
C ASP A 163 3.70 16.00 6.81
N PHE A 164 2.48 15.59 7.12
CA PHE A 164 1.92 15.77 8.45
C PHE A 164 2.51 14.83 9.52
N PHE A 165 3.35 13.85 9.14
CA PHE A 165 4.14 13.03 10.06
C PHE A 165 5.61 13.47 10.20
N LEU A 166 6.02 14.60 9.58
CA LEU A 166 7.41 15.06 9.63
C LEU A 166 7.92 15.34 11.05
N THR A 167 7.05 15.76 11.96
CA THR A 167 7.37 16.06 13.36
C THR A 167 7.10 14.89 14.31
N ASN A 168 6.47 13.82 13.83
CA ASN A 168 6.12 12.64 14.61
C ASN A 168 6.24 11.39 13.74
N ALA A 169 7.46 10.85 13.68
CA ALA A 169 7.80 9.72 12.82
C ALA A 169 6.92 8.50 13.10
N VAL A 170 6.50 7.82 12.02
CA VAL A 170 5.65 6.64 12.10
C VAL A 170 6.48 5.38 12.38
N GLU A 171 6.03 4.59 13.35
CA GLU A 171 6.64 3.33 13.76
C GLU A 171 5.96 2.11 13.11
N GLN A 172 4.65 2.14 12.85
CA GLN A 172 3.96 1.06 12.14
C GLN A 172 2.79 1.60 11.32
N VAL A 173 2.46 0.90 10.23
CA VAL A 173 1.28 1.16 9.41
C VAL A 173 0.51 -0.13 9.16
N SER A 174 -0.82 -0.02 9.18
CA SER A 174 -1.74 -1.08 8.77
C SER A 174 -2.86 -0.49 7.93
N CYS A 175 -3.23 -1.18 6.87
CA CYS A 175 -4.32 -0.80 5.98
C CYS A 175 -5.39 -1.88 6.05
N GLY A 176 -6.64 -1.46 6.24
CA GLY A 176 -7.77 -2.27 5.79
C GLY A 176 -8.11 -1.94 4.34
N ASP A 177 -9.22 -2.48 3.84
CA ASP A 177 -9.65 -2.27 2.45
C ASP A 177 -9.70 -0.78 2.06
N ASN A 178 -10.22 0.05 2.96
CA ASN A 178 -10.52 1.46 2.68
C ASN A 178 -10.20 2.38 3.86
N HIS A 179 -9.29 2.00 4.76
CA HIS A 179 -8.83 2.86 5.86
C HIS A 179 -7.37 2.56 6.20
N VAL A 180 -6.72 3.52 6.84
CA VAL A 180 -5.33 3.42 7.29
C VAL A 180 -5.28 3.67 8.78
N ALA A 181 -4.47 2.87 9.48
CA ALA A 181 -4.09 3.07 10.85
C ALA A 181 -2.56 3.18 10.94
N VAL A 182 -2.07 4.14 11.72
CA VAL A 182 -0.64 4.28 12.01
C VAL A 182 -0.40 4.38 13.50
N LEU A 183 0.73 3.84 13.92
CA LEU A 183 1.31 4.02 15.25
C LEU A 183 2.55 4.89 15.11
N THR A 184 2.60 6.01 15.82
CA THR A 184 3.78 6.89 15.85
C THR A 184 4.77 6.46 16.93
N ARG A 185 6.01 6.95 16.84
CA ARG A 185 7.04 6.72 17.87
C ARG A 185 6.66 7.31 19.24
N ASN A 186 5.79 8.32 19.25
CA ASN A 186 5.22 8.89 20.47
C ASN A 186 4.09 8.04 21.07
N ARG A 187 3.83 6.85 20.53
CA ARG A 187 2.78 5.92 20.95
C ARG A 187 1.37 6.45 20.72
N GLU A 188 1.21 7.35 19.76
CA GLU A 188 -0.10 7.84 19.33
C GLU A 188 -0.60 7.02 18.14
N VAL A 189 -1.91 6.79 18.10
CA VAL A 189 -2.57 6.08 17.00
C VAL A 189 -3.43 7.07 16.23
N TYR A 190 -3.27 7.09 14.91
CA TYR A 190 -4.10 7.87 14.02
C TYR A 190 -4.77 6.95 13.01
N THR A 191 -6.03 7.19 12.72
CA THR A 191 -6.77 6.51 11.67
C THR A 191 -7.42 7.51 10.73
N TRP A 192 -7.46 7.16 9.45
CA TRP A 192 -8.17 7.93 8.45
C TRP A 192 -8.69 7.06 7.31
N GLY A 193 -9.63 7.61 6.54
CA GLY A 193 -10.22 6.95 5.38
C GLY A 193 -11.72 6.72 5.57
N CYS A 194 -12.20 5.54 5.17
CA CYS A 194 -13.60 5.19 5.24
C CYS A 194 -14.04 4.84 6.67
N GLY A 195 -14.67 5.80 7.37
CA GLY A 195 -15.26 5.57 8.70
C GLY A 195 -16.57 4.77 8.76
N GLU A 196 -16.93 4.03 7.70
CA GLU A 196 -18.12 3.17 7.75
C GLU A 196 -17.90 1.99 8.70
N TYR A 197 -18.98 1.52 9.35
CA TYR A 197 -18.95 0.41 10.32
C TYR A 197 -18.03 0.63 11.54
N GLY A 198 -17.69 1.90 11.86
CA GLY A 198 -16.81 2.23 12.99
C GLY A 198 -15.32 1.97 12.74
N ARG A 199 -14.92 1.94 11.47
CA ARG A 199 -13.52 1.84 11.02
C ARG A 199 -12.76 3.15 11.17
#